data_AF-A0A8S8Z412-F1
#
_entry.id   AF-A0A8S8Z412-F1
#
_cell.length_a   1.000
_cell.length_b   1.000
_cell.length_c   1.000
_cell.angle_alpha   90.00
_cell.angle_beta   90.00
_cell.angle_gamma   90.00
#
_symmetry.space_group_name_H-M   'P 1'
#
loop_
_entity.id
_entity.type
_entity.pdbx_description
1 polymer ?
#
loop_
_entity_poly.entity_id
_entity_poly.type
_entity_poly.pdbx_seq_one_letter_code
_entity_poly.pdbx_strand_id
1 'polypeptide(L)'
;MLMGIGAAPEGVITATALRGLKAPFEGRLVFKNEGHRERAEAMIEGDVDRLWGRDELCSSDDSVFIGSGVCPGRTRGVEQTEDGRHSVHSEVIDVKSGEHYFVSSVR
;
A
#
# COMPACT_ATOMS: atom_id res chain seq x y z
N MET A 1 0.10 4.58 14.45
CA MET A 1 0.58 3.19 14.58
C MET A 1 -0.58 2.26 14.26
N LEU A 2 -0.40 1.32 13.33
CA LEU A 2 -1.38 0.28 12.99
C LEU A 2 -0.83 -1.06 13.46
N MET A 3 -1.65 -1.87 14.13
CA MET A 3 -1.30 -3.22 14.58
C MET A 3 -2.49 -4.14 14.33
N GLY A 4 -2.23 -5.37 13.89
CA GLY A 4 -3.27 -6.37 13.67
C GLY A 4 -2.96 -7.30 12.50
N ILE A 5 -3.96 -8.07 12.11
CA ILE A 5 -3.88 -9.01 10.99
C ILE A 5 -4.75 -8.44 9.86
N GLY A 6 -4.10 -8.09 8.76
CA GLY A 6 -4.76 -7.68 7.52
C GLY A 6 -4.57 -8.74 6.43
N ALA A 7 -4.97 -8.39 5.21
CA ALA A 7 -4.68 -9.19 4.04
C ALA A 7 -3.27 -8.86 3.50
N ALA A 8 -2.57 -9.89 3.03
CA ALA A 8 -1.18 -9.78 2.60
C ALA A 8 -0.96 -8.84 1.40
N PRO A 9 -1.82 -8.85 0.35
CA PRO A 9 -1.67 -7.93 -0.79
C PRO A 9 -1.68 -6.45 -0.38
N GLU A 10 -2.59 -6.06 0.51
CA GLU A 10 -2.71 -4.69 1.04
C GLU A 10 -1.48 -4.32 1.89
N GLY A 11 -0.86 -5.31 2.56
CA GLY A 11 0.43 -5.16 3.21
C GLY A 11 1.54 -4.75 2.24
N VAL A 12 1.62 -5.36 1.05
CA VAL A 12 2.60 -5.02 0.01
C VAL A 12 2.39 -3.59 -0.53
N ILE A 13 1.13 -3.20 -0.76
CA ILE A 13 0.77 -1.83 -1.18
C ILE A 13 1.21 -0.82 -0.10
N THR A 14 0.93 -1.13 1.17
CA THR A 14 1.31 -0.29 2.30
C THR A 14 2.84 -0.19 2.45
N ALA A 15 3.55 -1.31 2.30
CA ALA A 15 5.01 -1.35 2.33
C ALA A 15 5.63 -0.46 1.24
N THR A 16 5.05 -0.44 0.03
CA THR A 16 5.48 0.45 -1.06
C THR A 16 5.38 1.92 -0.66
N ALA A 17 4.24 2.35 -0.12
CA ALA A 17 4.05 3.72 0.37
C ALA A 17 5.04 4.08 1.49
N LEU A 18 5.18 3.19 2.48
CA LEU A 18 6.05 3.43 3.64
C LEU A 18 7.54 3.39 3.28
N ARG A 19 7.91 2.67 2.22
CA ARG A 19 9.26 2.71 1.66
C ARG A 19 9.60 4.09 1.10
N GLY A 20 8.73 4.67 0.26
CA GLY A 20 8.91 6.02 -0.24
C GLY A 20 8.93 7.09 0.87
N LEU A 21 8.11 6.90 1.91
CA LEU A 21 8.08 7.78 3.09
C LEU A 21 9.23 7.53 4.09
N LYS A 22 10.10 6.55 3.83
CA LYS A 22 11.16 6.13 4.76
C LYS A 22 10.64 5.77 6.16
N ALA A 23 9.39 5.30 6.27
CA ALA A 23 8.75 4.85 7.52
C ALA A 23 8.78 3.32 7.71
N PRO A 24 8.90 2.81 8.95
CA PRO A 24 9.01 1.36 9.20
C PRO A 24 7.70 0.61 8.87
N PHE A 25 7.86 -0.64 8.41
CA PHE A 25 6.77 -1.61 8.24
C PHE A 25 7.33 -3.02 8.42
N GLU A 26 6.59 -3.86 9.13
CA GLU A 26 6.87 -5.28 9.29
C GLU A 26 5.57 -6.06 9.10
N GLY A 27 5.65 -7.20 8.42
CA GLY A 27 4.52 -8.11 8.21
C GLY A 27 4.95 -9.57 8.31
N ARG A 28 3.99 -10.44 8.56
CA ARG A 28 4.17 -11.90 8.53
C ARG A 28 2.91 -12.54 7.97
N LEU A 29 3.07 -13.63 7.23
CA LEU A 29 1.93 -14.41 6.77
C LEU A 29 1.21 -15.06 7.96
N VAL A 30 -0.11 -15.02 7.93
CA VAL A 30 -0.96 -15.72 8.90
C VAL A 30 -1.84 -16.68 8.13
N PHE A 31 -1.60 -17.97 8.32
CA PHE A 31 -2.32 -19.03 7.64
C PHE A 31 -3.61 -19.37 8.39
N LYS A 32 -4.74 -19.38 7.67
CA LYS A 32 -6.05 -19.74 8.24
C LYS A 32 -6.39 -21.22 8.11
N ASN A 33 -5.69 -21.94 7.23
CA ASN A 33 -5.84 -23.36 6.97
C ASN A 33 -4.55 -23.91 6.34
N GLU A 34 -4.44 -25.23 6.27
CA GLU A 34 -3.27 -25.95 5.72
C GLU A 34 -3.05 -25.62 4.23
N GLY A 35 -4.12 -25.56 3.42
CA GLY A 35 -4.00 -25.26 1.99
C GLY A 35 -3.40 -23.87 1.69
N HIS A 36 -3.62 -22.86 2.55
CA HIS A 36 -2.94 -21.56 2.42
C HIS A 36 -1.44 -21.67 2.71
N ARG A 37 -1.07 -22.51 3.68
CA ARG A 37 0.32 -22.74 4.05
C ARG A 37 1.06 -23.49 2.95
N GLU A 38 0.50 -24.60 2.46
CA GLU A 38 1.06 -25.38 1.36
C GLU A 38 1.30 -24.52 0.11
N ARG A 39 0.32 -23.66 -0.24
CA ARG A 39 0.49 -22.71 -1.35
C ARG A 39 1.62 -21.72 -1.12
N ALA A 40 1.78 -21.21 0.11
CA ALA A 40 2.86 -20.29 0.43
C ALA A 40 4.22 -20.99 0.38
N GLU A 41 4.34 -22.20 0.93
CA GLU A 41 5.56 -23.02 0.89
C GLU A 41 5.95 -23.40 -0.56
N ALA A 42 4.98 -23.52 -1.47
CA ALA A 42 5.24 -23.73 -2.89
C ALA A 42 5.65 -22.45 -3.66
N MET A 43 5.27 -21.27 -3.18
CA MET A 43 5.49 -19.99 -3.86
C MET A 43 6.68 -19.20 -3.32
N ILE A 44 7.05 -19.43 -2.06
CA ILE A 44 8.05 -18.66 -1.34
C ILE A 44 9.22 -19.58 -1.04
N GLU A 45 10.42 -19.16 -1.46
CA GLU A 45 11.64 -19.84 -1.07
C GLU A 45 12.00 -19.52 0.38
N GLY A 46 12.25 -20.55 1.19
CA GLY A 46 12.70 -20.42 2.58
C GLY A 46 11.58 -20.43 3.62
N ASP A 47 11.80 -19.72 4.72
CA ASP A 47 10.88 -19.71 5.86
C ASP A 47 9.63 -18.84 5.61
N VAL A 48 8.47 -19.48 5.52
CA VAL A 48 7.17 -18.82 5.30
C VAL A 48 6.64 -18.10 6.55
N ASP A 49 7.18 -18.38 7.73
CA ASP A 49 6.81 -17.75 9.01
C ASP A 49 7.72 -16.56 9.35
N ARG A 50 8.65 -16.20 8.46
CA ARG A 50 9.57 -15.07 8.67
C ARG A 50 8.85 -13.72 8.74
N LEU A 51 9.50 -12.76 9.38
CA LEU A 51 9.12 -11.34 9.28
C LEU A 51 9.62 -10.77 7.96
N TRP A 52 8.80 -9.93 7.34
CA TRP A 52 9.09 -9.23 6.09
C TRP A 52 9.14 -7.74 6.36
N GLY A 53 10.28 -7.12 6.08
CA GLY A 53 10.43 -5.67 6.10
C GLY A 53 9.86 -5.02 4.83
N ARG A 54 9.62 -3.70 4.90
CA ARG A 54 9.06 -2.93 3.76
C ARG A 54 9.88 -3.08 2.47
N ASP A 55 11.21 -3.11 2.60
CA ASP A 55 12.15 -3.12 1.47
C ASP A 55 12.23 -4.51 0.83
N GLU A 56 11.79 -5.56 1.54
CA GLU A 56 11.65 -6.91 0.99
C GLU A 56 10.31 -7.07 0.27
N LEU A 57 9.24 -6.47 0.82
CA LEU A 57 7.90 -6.51 0.21
C LEU A 57 7.79 -5.62 -1.04
N CYS A 58 8.48 -4.48 -1.04
CA CYS A 58 8.66 -3.62 -2.21
C CYS A 58 10.16 -3.52 -2.49
N SER A 59 10.69 -4.40 -3.34
CA SER A 59 12.13 -4.47 -3.63
C SER A 59 12.58 -3.50 -4.72
N SER A 60 11.71 -3.16 -5.68
CA SER A 60 12.03 -2.27 -6.80
C SER A 60 12.16 -0.82 -6.35
N ASP A 61 13.33 -0.21 -6.46
CA ASP A 61 13.55 1.22 -6.18
C ASP A 61 12.73 2.14 -7.10
N ASP A 62 12.42 1.68 -8.32
CA ASP A 62 11.47 2.29 -9.23
C ASP A 62 10.06 1.79 -8.92
N SER A 63 9.36 2.50 -8.04
CA SER A 63 8.00 2.17 -7.60
C SER A 63 7.26 3.43 -7.18
N VAL A 64 5.93 3.41 -7.35
CA VAL A 64 5.07 4.53 -6.97
C VAL A 64 3.84 4.02 -6.22
N PHE A 65 3.46 4.71 -5.17
CA PHE A 65 2.16 4.56 -4.53
C PHE A 65 1.27 5.73 -4.94
N ILE A 66 0.04 5.42 -5.36
CA ILE A 66 -0.99 6.42 -5.67
C ILE A 66 -2.29 5.97 -5.00
N GLY A 67 -2.83 6.80 -4.11
CA GLY A 67 -4.10 6.56 -3.43
C GLY A 67 -5.09 7.69 -3.68
N SER A 68 -6.26 7.39 -4.22
CA SER A 68 -7.32 8.38 -4.46
C SER A 68 -8.51 8.14 -3.53
N GLY A 69 -9.08 9.22 -2.99
CA GLY A 69 -10.19 9.13 -2.06
C GLY A 69 -11.51 8.85 -2.78
N VAL A 70 -12.19 7.78 -2.39
CA VAL A 70 -13.57 7.52 -2.82
C VAL A 70 -14.54 8.22 -1.85
N CYS A 71 -14.40 7.91 -0.56
CA CYS A 71 -15.08 8.58 0.54
C CYS A 71 -14.07 9.44 1.34
N PRO A 72 -14.53 10.39 2.16
CA PRO A 72 -13.65 11.18 3.02
C PRO A 72 -12.81 10.29 3.95
N GLY A 73 -11.50 10.55 3.98
CA GLY A 73 -10.53 9.82 4.80
C GLY A 73 -9.18 10.53 4.82
N ARG A 74 -8.10 9.81 4.50
CA ARG A 74 -6.75 10.40 4.36
C ARG A 74 -6.71 11.46 3.25
N THR A 75 -7.39 11.19 2.15
CA THR A 75 -7.71 12.16 1.11
C THR A 75 -9.20 12.51 1.18
N ARG A 76 -9.57 13.66 0.60
CA ARG A 76 -10.98 13.98 0.36
C ARG A 76 -11.59 12.92 -0.57
N GLY A 77 -12.88 12.62 -0.36
CA GLY A 77 -13.64 11.79 -1.29
C GLY A 77 -13.85 12.49 -2.63
N VAL A 78 -14.53 11.81 -3.55
CA VAL A 78 -14.98 12.45 -4.79
C VAL A 78 -16.05 13.48 -4.46
N GLU A 79 -15.88 14.71 -4.93
CA GLU A 79 -16.82 15.81 -4.70
C GLU A 79 -17.36 16.28 -6.06
N GLN A 80 -18.65 16.61 -6.11
CA GLN A 80 -19.24 17.27 -7.28
C GLN A 80 -19.10 18.78 -7.14
N THR A 81 -18.58 19.44 -8.17
CA THR A 81 -18.41 20.90 -8.21
C THR A 81 -19.72 21.58 -8.62
N GLU A 82 -19.82 22.90 -8.38
CA GLU A 82 -21.03 23.68 -8.70
C GLU A 82 -21.41 23.64 -10.20
N ASP A 83 -20.42 23.47 -11.09
CA ASP A 83 -20.60 23.33 -12.54
C ASP A 83 -20.88 21.89 -12.98
N GLY A 84 -21.13 20.97 -12.05
CA GLY A 84 -21.54 19.58 -12.32
C GLY A 84 -20.40 18.60 -12.62
N ARG A 85 -19.13 19.07 -12.59
CA ARG A 85 -17.93 18.24 -12.74
C ARG A 85 -17.57 17.51 -11.44
N HIS A 86 -16.56 16.65 -11.49
CA HIS A 86 -16.11 15.90 -10.32
C HIS A 86 -14.65 16.22 -9.99
N SER A 87 -14.37 16.54 -8.73
CA SER A 87 -13.01 16.65 -8.21
C SER A 87 -12.57 15.36 -7.53
N VAL A 88 -11.36 14.91 -7.88
CA VAL A 88 -10.68 13.76 -7.30
C VAL A 88 -9.41 14.23 -6.62
N HIS A 89 -9.16 13.71 -5.42
CA HIS A 89 -7.99 14.04 -4.62
C HIS A 89 -7.15 12.79 -4.38
N SER A 90 -5.88 12.88 -4.75
CA SER A 90 -4.94 11.77 -4.73
C SER A 90 -3.68 12.13 -3.95
N GLU A 91 -3.15 11.18 -3.22
CA GLU A 91 -1.82 11.20 -2.64
C GLU A 91 -0.88 10.41 -3.54
N VAL A 92 0.28 10.99 -3.85
CA VAL A 92 1.32 10.39 -4.68
C VAL A 92 2.60 10.31 -3.86
N ILE A 93 3.21 9.12 -3.84
CA ILE A 93 4.49 8.86 -3.19
C ILE A 93 5.37 8.11 -4.19
N ASP A 94 6.43 8.74 -4.65
CA ASP A 94 7.44 8.13 -5.53
C ASP A 94 8.60 7.61 -4.67
N VAL A 95 8.88 6.31 -4.76
CA VAL A 95 9.91 5.64 -3.98
C VAL A 95 11.31 6.07 -4.41
N LYS A 96 11.51 6.30 -5.71
CA LYS A 96 12.83 6.57 -6.29
C LYS A 96 13.29 7.99 -5.96
N SER A 97 12.41 8.96 -6.18
CA SER A 97 12.70 10.38 -5.90
C SER A 97 12.51 10.74 -4.43
N GLY A 98 11.65 10.00 -3.72
CA GLY A 98 11.21 10.34 -2.37
C GLY A 98 10.19 11.49 -2.35
N GLU A 99 9.68 11.90 -3.52
CA GLU A 99 8.64 12.92 -3.59
C GLU A 99 7.33 12.40 -3.00
N HIS A 100 6.68 13.25 -2.22
CA HIS A 100 5.40 12.98 -1.60
C HIS A 100 4.55 14.24 -1.66
N TYR A 101 3.42 14.18 -2.37
CA TYR A 101 2.53 15.31 -2.56
C TYR A 101 1.08 14.87 -2.77
N PHE A 102 0.18 15.82 -2.57
CA PHE A 102 -1.23 15.66 -2.89
C PHE A 102 -1.55 16.39 -4.20
N VAL A 103 -2.33 15.76 -5.06
CA VAL A 103 -2.79 16.34 -6.34
C VAL A 103 -4.31 16.30 -6.40
N SER A 104 -4.88 17.31 -7.04
CA SER A 104 -6.32 17.39 -7.29
C SER A 104 -6.57 17.54 -8.78
N SER A 105 -7.54 16.80 -9.30
CA SER A 105 -7.98 16.95 -10.70
C SER A 105 -9.48 17.16 -10.74
N VAL A 106 -9.94 18.09 -11.59
CA VAL A 106 -11.36 18.31 -11.86
C VAL A 106 -11.65 17.84 -13.28
N ARG A 107 -12.61 16.93 -13.44
CA ARG A 107 -13.01 16.34 -14.73
C ARG A 107 -14.49 16.54 -14.97
#